data_AF-A0A1V5SEE9-F1
#
_entry.id   AF-A0A1V5SEE9-F1
#
_cell.length_a   1.000
_cell.length_b   1.000
_cell.length_c   1.000
_cell.angle_alpha   90.00
_cell.angle_beta   90.00
_cell.angle_gamma   90.00
#
_symmetry.space_group_name_H-M   'P 1'
#
loop_
_entity.id
_entity.type
_entity.pdbx_description
1 polymer ?
#
loop_
_entity_poly.entity_id
_entity_poly.type
_entity_poly.pdbx_seq_one_letter_code
_entity_poly.pdbx_strand_id
1 'polypeptide(L)'
;MPDNIQIDNAMTFFGSPWFIPMAEPWRNGMIEQFNDLYQQKFLNKVLMATDDDLKTGTFAFEQRHNSSYRYSKLGGKTPLKALAASKAKLRFPTQEVAPKHRLEKPETGRYHVVRLIRSDLKLNIFGELFPVPPEVKFEYVVATVDVKEQKLKLFLDKTQVEEFDYQLR
;
A
#
# COMPACT_ATOMS: atom_id res chain seq x y z
N MET A 1 -18.64 -0.81 3.16
CA MET A 1 -17.73 -0.70 2.00
C MET A 1 -16.43 -1.40 2.39
N PRO A 2 -15.70 -2.09 1.50
CA PRO A 2 -14.28 -2.23 1.75
C PRO A 2 -13.67 -0.84 1.66
N ASP A 3 -13.30 -0.28 2.80
CA ASP A 3 -12.79 1.09 2.97
C ASP A 3 -11.34 1.26 2.49
N ASN A 4 -10.85 0.35 1.65
CA ASN A 4 -9.50 0.38 1.11
C ASN A 4 -9.56 0.33 -0.41
N ILE A 5 -9.62 1.52 -1.00
CA ILE A 5 -9.39 1.71 -2.43
C ILE A 5 -7.88 1.57 -2.67
N GLN A 6 -7.49 0.52 -3.36
CA GLN A 6 -6.22 0.52 -4.08
C GLN A 6 -6.41 1.45 -5.28
N ILE A 7 -5.93 2.69 -5.18
CA ILE A 7 -5.76 3.57 -6.34
C ILE A 7 -4.40 3.21 -6.92
N ASP A 8 -4.38 2.78 -8.17
CA ASP A 8 -3.23 2.43 -9.00
C ASP A 8 -1.86 2.78 -8.38
N ASN A 9 -1.14 1.74 -7.96
CA ASN A 9 0.23 1.75 -7.41
C ASN A 9 0.46 2.34 -6.00
N ALA A 10 -0.58 2.73 -5.25
CA ALA A 10 -0.44 3.21 -3.87
C ALA A 10 -1.17 2.33 -2.84
N MET A 11 -0.49 1.98 -1.75
CA MET A 11 -1.06 1.30 -0.57
C MET A 11 -0.78 2.13 0.69
N THR A 12 -1.74 2.28 1.58
CA THR A 12 -1.50 2.96 2.87
C THR A 12 -1.08 1.95 3.93
N PHE A 13 0.14 2.06 4.44
CA PHE A 13 0.61 1.28 5.59
C PHE A 13 0.85 2.20 6.78
N PHE A 14 0.25 1.86 7.93
CA PHE A 14 0.40 2.60 9.20
C PHE A 14 0.13 4.11 9.15
N GLY A 15 -0.68 4.55 8.18
CA GLY A 15 -1.01 5.96 7.98
C GLY A 15 -0.05 6.73 7.06
N SER A 16 0.90 6.06 6.43
CA SER A 16 1.77 6.63 5.38
C SER A 16 1.52 5.92 4.04
N PRO A 17 1.42 6.65 2.92
CA PRO A 17 1.32 6.07 1.59
C PRO A 17 2.64 5.42 1.16
N TRP A 18 2.53 4.21 0.62
CA TRP A 18 3.58 3.44 -0.01
C TRP A 18 3.27 3.24 -1.48
N PHE A 19 4.15 3.73 -2.35
CA PHE A 19 4.07 3.54 -3.79
C PHE A 19 4.93 2.34 -4.19
N ILE A 20 4.28 1.27 -4.62
CA ILE A 20 4.96 0.07 -5.10
C ILE A 20 5.60 0.33 -6.48
N PRO A 21 6.58 -0.49 -6.90
CA PRO A 21 7.17 -0.37 -8.23
C PRO A 21 6.09 -0.42 -9.32
N MET A 22 6.14 0.53 -10.25
CA MET A 22 5.20 0.57 -11.37
C MET A 22 5.43 -0.61 -12.31
N ALA A 23 4.35 -1.16 -12.87
CA ALA A 23 4.38 -2.27 -13.81
C ALA A 23 4.98 -3.59 -13.27
N GLU A 24 4.93 -3.79 -11.94
CA GLU A 24 5.27 -5.08 -11.30
C GLU A 24 4.03 -5.76 -10.68
N PRO A 25 3.02 -6.13 -11.48
CA PRO A 25 1.73 -6.64 -10.98
C PRO A 25 1.88 -7.94 -10.17
N TRP A 26 2.90 -8.76 -10.44
CA TRP A 26 3.18 -9.98 -9.68
C TRP A 26 3.47 -9.73 -8.19
N ARG A 27 3.83 -8.50 -7.80
CA ARG A 27 3.95 -8.11 -6.38
C ARG A 27 2.59 -8.03 -5.67
N ASN A 28 1.50 -7.94 -6.42
CA ASN A 28 0.12 -7.95 -5.91
C ASN A 28 -0.47 -9.37 -5.83
N GLY A 29 0.32 -10.44 -5.99
CA GLY A 29 -0.21 -11.81 -6.02
C GLY A 29 -1.07 -12.22 -4.82
N MET A 30 -0.91 -11.59 -3.64
CA MET A 30 -1.81 -11.79 -2.51
C MET A 30 -3.20 -11.17 -2.74
N ILE A 31 -3.26 -9.99 -3.34
CA ILE A 31 -4.48 -9.28 -3.71
C ILE A 31 -5.18 -10.04 -4.84
N GLU A 32 -4.42 -10.50 -5.84
CA GLU A 32 -4.95 -11.34 -6.93
C GLU A 32 -5.54 -12.64 -6.37
N GLN A 33 -4.82 -13.34 -5.50
CA GLN A 33 -5.34 -14.55 -4.85
C GLN A 33 -6.61 -14.28 -4.03
N PHE A 34 -6.68 -13.15 -3.33
CA PHE A 34 -7.90 -12.77 -2.62
C PHE A 34 -9.06 -12.51 -3.59
N ASN A 35 -8.83 -11.78 -4.68
CA ASN A 35 -9.84 -11.49 -5.70
C ASN A 35 -10.33 -12.77 -6.37
N ASP A 36 -9.44 -13.72 -6.69
CA ASP A 36 -9.82 -15.03 -7.21
C ASP A 36 -10.68 -15.82 -6.23
N LEU A 37 -10.30 -15.81 -4.94
CA LEU A 37 -11.09 -16.45 -3.89
C LEU A 37 -12.47 -15.80 -3.74
N TYR A 38 -12.53 -14.47 -3.81
CA TYR A 38 -13.76 -13.70 -3.76
C TYR A 38 -14.68 -14.06 -4.93
N GLN A 39 -14.15 -14.08 -6.15
CA GLN A 39 -14.87 -14.47 -7.35
C GLN A 39 -15.43 -15.90 -7.24
N GLN A 40 -14.56 -16.87 -6.91
CA GLN A 40 -14.91 -18.29 -6.90
C GLN A 40 -15.86 -18.66 -5.76
N LYS A 41 -15.72 -18.04 -4.59
CA LYS A 41 -16.45 -18.45 -3.38
C LYS A 41 -17.67 -17.58 -3.09
N PHE A 42 -17.75 -16.38 -3.64
CA PHE A 42 -18.87 -15.48 -3.43
C PHE A 42 -19.57 -15.11 -4.74
N LEU A 43 -18.92 -14.35 -5.63
CA LEU A 43 -19.59 -13.79 -6.82
C LEU A 43 -20.18 -14.86 -7.75
N ASN A 44 -19.48 -15.98 -7.95
CA ASN A 44 -19.95 -17.07 -8.82
C ASN A 44 -21.00 -17.98 -8.16
N LYS A 45 -21.27 -17.82 -6.85
CA LYS A 45 -22.08 -18.77 -6.06
C LYS A 45 -23.33 -18.16 -5.46
N VAL A 46 -23.35 -16.85 -5.27
CA VAL A 46 -24.45 -16.14 -4.64
C VAL A 46 -25.15 -15.31 -5.71
N LEU A 47 -26.42 -15.63 -5.96
CA LEU A 47 -27.26 -14.79 -6.81
C LEU A 47 -27.64 -13.54 -6.03
N MET A 48 -27.34 -12.37 -6.59
CA MET A 48 -27.60 -11.06 -6.00
C MET A 48 -28.49 -10.29 -6.97
N ALA A 49 -29.66 -9.85 -6.52
CA ALA A 49 -30.62 -9.14 -7.37
C ALA A 49 -30.45 -7.63 -7.28
N THR A 50 -29.87 -7.15 -6.17
CA THR A 50 -29.73 -5.74 -5.86
C THR A 50 -28.31 -5.37 -5.40
N ASP A 51 -28.00 -4.08 -5.44
CA ASP A 51 -26.76 -3.53 -4.86
C ASP A 51 -26.68 -3.76 -3.33
N ASP A 52 -27.82 -3.78 -2.64
CA ASP A 52 -27.87 -4.05 -1.21
C ASP A 52 -27.52 -5.51 -0.87
N ASP A 53 -27.97 -6.46 -1.70
CA ASP A 53 -27.57 -7.87 -1.60
C ASP A 53 -26.07 -8.04 -1.78
N LEU A 54 -25.49 -7.32 -2.76
CA LEU A 54 -24.06 -7.30 -2.99
C LEU A 54 -23.33 -6.74 -1.78
N LYS A 55 -23.74 -5.60 -1.23
CA LYS A 55 -23.12 -5.00 -0.04
C LYS A 55 -23.16 -5.93 1.16
N THR A 56 -24.33 -6.48 1.45
CA THR A 56 -24.54 -7.40 2.58
C THR A 56 -23.71 -8.67 2.43
N GLY A 57 -23.74 -9.28 1.23
CA GLY A 57 -22.98 -10.49 0.95
C GLY A 57 -21.46 -10.25 0.96
N THR A 58 -21.00 -9.12 0.41
CA THR A 58 -19.58 -8.69 0.46
C THR A 58 -19.12 -8.58 1.91
N PHE A 59 -19.88 -7.88 2.75
CA PHE A 59 -19.55 -7.72 4.16
C PHE A 59 -19.47 -9.06 4.90
N ALA A 60 -20.44 -9.95 4.66
CA ALA A 60 -20.45 -11.29 5.25
C ALA A 60 -19.25 -12.13 4.80
N PHE A 61 -18.86 -12.03 3.52
CA PHE A 61 -17.68 -12.71 2.99
C PHE A 61 -16.40 -12.18 3.64
N GLU A 62 -16.21 -10.86 3.69
CA GLU A 62 -15.05 -10.23 4.30
C GLU A 62 -14.90 -10.59 5.77
N GLN A 63 -15.99 -10.53 6.54
CA GLN A 63 -16.00 -10.94 7.94
C GLN A 63 -15.59 -12.41 8.12
N ARG A 64 -16.15 -13.30 7.30
CA ARG A 64 -15.79 -14.74 7.32
C ARG A 64 -14.33 -14.94 6.94
N HIS A 65 -13.86 -14.29 5.89
CA HIS A 65 -12.48 -14.38 5.42
C HIS A 65 -11.51 -13.90 6.50
N ASN A 66 -11.75 -12.71 7.06
CA ASN A 66 -10.87 -12.09 8.04
C ASN A 66 -10.84 -12.83 9.38
N SER A 67 -11.93 -13.54 9.74
CA SER A 67 -12.02 -14.35 10.95
C SER A 67 -11.50 -15.77 10.81
N SER A 68 -11.56 -16.37 9.61
CA SER A 68 -11.37 -17.82 9.43
C SER A 68 -10.20 -18.19 8.52
N TYR A 69 -9.90 -17.37 7.51
CA TYR A 69 -8.85 -17.68 6.55
C TYR A 69 -7.47 -17.47 7.18
N ARG A 70 -6.56 -18.44 7.00
CA ARG A 70 -5.22 -18.41 7.59
C ARG A 70 -4.18 -18.28 6.50
N TYR A 71 -3.30 -17.29 6.66
CA TYR A 71 -2.19 -17.08 5.74
C TYR A 71 -0.89 -17.62 6.33
N SER A 72 -0.12 -18.36 5.52
CA SER A 72 1.23 -18.81 5.90
C SER A 72 2.15 -17.62 6.25
N LYS A 73 2.07 -16.53 5.47
CA LYS A 73 2.79 -15.27 5.71
C LYS A 73 2.44 -14.59 7.04
N LEU A 74 1.29 -14.90 7.64
CA LEU A 74 0.89 -14.40 8.96
C LEU A 74 1.23 -15.41 10.08
N GLY A 75 2.08 -16.40 9.80
CA GLY A 75 2.40 -17.48 10.74
C GLY A 75 1.18 -18.35 11.06
N GLY A 76 0.31 -18.59 10.07
CA GLY A 76 -0.93 -19.35 10.24
C GLY A 76 -2.03 -18.62 11.01
N LYS A 77 -1.87 -17.32 11.28
CA LYS A 77 -2.90 -16.48 11.89
C LYS A 77 -3.93 -16.02 10.85
N THR A 78 -5.10 -15.67 11.33
CA THR A 78 -6.15 -15.02 10.53
C THR A 78 -5.89 -13.52 10.45
N PRO A 79 -6.39 -12.81 9.43
CA PRO A 79 -6.22 -11.36 9.31
C PRO A 79 -6.58 -10.61 10.60
N LEU A 80 -7.72 -10.92 11.24
CA LEU A 80 -8.11 -10.29 12.50
C LEU A 80 -7.14 -10.60 13.65
N LYS A 81 -6.62 -11.83 13.76
CA LYS A 81 -5.64 -12.19 14.79
C LYS A 81 -4.29 -11.51 14.55
N ALA A 82 -3.87 -11.39 13.30
CA ALA A 82 -2.66 -10.67 12.95
C ALA A 82 -2.79 -9.17 13.23
N LEU A 83 -3.95 -8.59 12.92
CA LEU A 83 -4.27 -7.19 13.22
C LEU A 83 -4.27 -6.91 14.72
N ALA A 84 -4.93 -7.77 15.52
CA ALA A 84 -4.93 -7.63 16.98
C ALA A 84 -3.51 -7.76 17.57
N ALA A 85 -2.70 -8.68 17.02
CA ALA A 85 -1.33 -8.89 17.47
C ALA A 85 -0.38 -7.75 17.10
N SER A 86 -0.63 -7.04 16.00
CA SER A 86 0.23 -5.94 15.54
C SER A 86 0.18 -4.73 16.47
N LYS A 87 -0.89 -4.60 17.28
CA LYS A 87 -1.15 -3.43 18.14
C LYS A 87 -1.04 -2.09 17.39
N ALA A 88 -1.23 -2.14 16.07
CA ALA A 88 -1.07 -0.98 15.22
C ALA A 88 -2.17 0.03 15.50
N LYS A 89 -1.80 1.31 15.64
CA LYS A 89 -2.77 2.39 15.71
C LYS A 89 -3.36 2.60 14.31
N LEU A 90 -4.60 2.16 14.13
CA LEU A 90 -5.34 2.41 12.89
C LEU A 90 -5.64 3.89 12.76
N ARG A 91 -5.48 4.41 11.54
CA ARG A 91 -5.83 5.78 11.19
C ARG A 91 -6.92 5.71 10.13
N PHE A 92 -8.04 6.33 10.43
CA PHE A 92 -9.17 6.44 9.52
C PHE A 92 -9.34 7.91 9.11
N PRO A 93 -9.91 8.17 7.93
CA PRO A 93 -10.35 9.51 7.57
C PRO A 93 -11.28 10.08 8.65
N THR A 94 -11.18 11.38 8.92
CA THR A 94 -12.08 12.07 9.86
C THR A 94 -13.46 12.33 9.27
N GLN A 95 -13.59 12.24 7.94
CA GLN A 95 -14.84 12.45 7.22
C GLN A 95 -15.15 11.20 6.40
N GLU A 96 -16.41 10.76 6.44
CA GLU A 96 -16.88 9.63 5.64
C GLU A 96 -16.99 9.97 4.15
N VAL A 97 -17.20 11.25 3.83
CA VAL A 97 -17.36 11.72 2.45
C VAL A 97 -15.99 12.02 1.86
N ALA A 98 -15.71 11.44 0.70
CA ALA A 98 -14.50 11.75 -0.05
C ALA A 98 -14.43 13.25 -0.37
N PRO A 99 -13.26 13.89 -0.22
CA PRO A 99 -13.11 15.30 -0.49
C PRO A 99 -13.41 15.59 -1.97
N LYS A 100 -14.35 16.51 -2.22
CA LYS A 100 -14.73 16.94 -3.58
C LYS A 100 -13.72 17.89 -4.22
N HIS A 101 -12.88 18.50 -3.39
CA HIS A 101 -11.85 19.44 -3.80
C HIS A 101 -10.47 18.90 -3.41
N ARG A 102 -9.46 19.38 -4.12
CA ARG A 102 -8.06 19.05 -3.82
C ARG A 102 -7.76 19.44 -2.37
N LEU A 103 -7.25 18.49 -1.60
CA LEU A 103 -6.82 18.75 -0.23
C LEU A 103 -5.58 19.65 -0.23
N GLU A 104 -5.45 20.46 0.82
CA GLU A 104 -4.22 21.17 1.10
C GLU A 104 -3.05 20.18 1.22
N LYS A 105 -1.87 20.64 0.82
CA LYS A 105 -0.67 19.80 0.96
C LYS A 105 -0.38 19.59 2.43
N PRO A 106 -0.01 18.36 2.82
CA PRO A 106 0.38 18.13 4.19
C PRO A 106 1.65 18.91 4.51
N GLU A 107 1.74 19.45 5.71
CA GLU A 107 2.97 20.05 6.26
C GLU A 107 3.86 19.00 6.93
N THR A 108 3.31 17.83 7.23
CA THR A 108 4.00 16.74 7.93
C THR A 108 3.57 15.39 7.37
N GLY A 109 4.45 14.39 7.51
CA GLY A 109 4.18 13.04 7.07
C GLY A 109 5.32 12.49 6.23
N ARG A 110 5.13 11.25 5.77
CA ARG A 110 6.11 10.53 4.97
C ARG A 110 5.45 9.82 3.81
N TYR A 111 6.04 9.93 2.63
CA TYR A 111 5.70 9.13 1.47
C TYR A 111 6.84 8.14 1.22
N HIS A 112 6.50 6.88 1.06
CA HIS A 112 7.48 5.83 0.77
C HIS A 112 7.31 5.37 -0.68
N VAL A 113 8.41 5.29 -1.42
CA VAL A 113 8.41 4.90 -2.82
C VAL A 113 9.42 3.76 -2.98
N VAL A 114 8.94 2.59 -3.38
CA VAL A 114 9.80 1.43 -3.61
C VAL A 114 10.17 1.38 -5.08
N ARG A 115 11.46 1.34 -5.41
CA ARG A 115 11.96 1.31 -6.80
C ARG A 115 13.13 0.35 -6.95
N LEU A 116 13.17 -0.36 -8.08
CA LEU A 116 14.36 -1.08 -8.52
C LEU A 116 15.32 -0.09 -9.18
N ILE A 117 16.56 -0.02 -8.70
CA ILE A 117 17.60 0.78 -9.35
C ILE A 117 18.16 0.02 -10.53
N ARG A 118 18.15 0.65 -11.71
CA ARG A 118 18.67 0.06 -12.95
C ARG A 118 20.14 0.38 -13.13
N SER A 119 20.73 -0.11 -14.22
CA SER A 119 22.14 0.07 -14.53
C SER A 119 22.55 1.52 -14.79
N ASP A 120 21.59 2.42 -15.03
CA ASP A 120 21.79 3.85 -15.19
C ASP A 120 21.97 4.59 -13.86
N LEU A 121 21.81 3.90 -12.72
CA LEU A 121 21.98 4.44 -11.37
C LEU A 121 21.12 5.69 -11.12
N LYS A 122 19.89 5.68 -11.64
CA LYS A 122 18.92 6.76 -11.44
C LYS A 122 17.69 6.25 -10.72
N LEU A 123 17.27 7.02 -9.71
CA LEU A 123 16.03 6.84 -8.99
C LEU A 123 15.00 7.85 -9.50
N ASN A 124 13.84 7.37 -9.95
CA ASN A 124 12.73 8.23 -10.36
C ASN A 124 11.69 8.38 -9.24
N ILE A 125 11.56 9.60 -8.73
CA ILE A 125 10.54 10.01 -7.74
C ILE A 125 9.64 11.04 -8.40
N PHE A 126 8.38 10.68 -8.65
CA PHE A 126 7.34 11.55 -9.24
C PHE A 126 7.75 12.30 -10.52
N GLY A 127 8.64 11.72 -11.33
CA GLY A 127 9.15 12.32 -12.57
C GLY A 127 10.52 13.00 -12.42
N GLU A 128 11.00 13.20 -11.20
CA GLU A 128 12.32 13.74 -10.90
C GLU A 128 13.35 12.61 -10.78
N LEU A 129 14.56 12.81 -11.31
CA LEU A 129 15.62 11.81 -11.37
C LEU A 129 16.74 12.16 -10.41
N PHE A 130 17.09 11.22 -9.53
CA PHE A 130 18.17 11.36 -8.54
C PHE A 130 19.28 10.36 -8.86
N PRO A 131 20.55 10.79 -8.98
CA PRO A 131 21.67 9.86 -9.10
C PRO A 131 21.85 9.12 -7.78
N VAL A 132 22.04 7.80 -7.83
CA VAL A 132 22.21 6.96 -6.63
C VAL A 132 23.55 6.22 -6.65
N PRO A 133 24.08 5.81 -5.48
CA PRO A 133 25.35 5.10 -5.41
C PRO A 133 25.30 3.76 -6.18
N PRO A 134 26.44 3.30 -6.73
CA PRO A 134 26.52 2.03 -7.45
C PRO A 134 26.23 0.82 -6.57
N GLU A 135 26.32 0.97 -5.25
CA GLU A 135 26.06 -0.05 -4.23
C GLU A 135 24.61 -0.56 -4.27
N VAL A 136 23.66 0.28 -4.69
CA VAL A 136 22.24 -0.09 -4.78
C VAL A 136 21.84 -0.56 -6.18
N LYS A 137 22.78 -0.76 -7.09
CA LYS A 137 22.50 -1.19 -8.47
C LYS A 137 21.82 -2.55 -8.48
N PHE A 138 20.71 -2.65 -9.22
CA PHE A 138 19.86 -3.84 -9.30
C PHE A 138 19.20 -4.25 -7.97
N GLU A 139 19.20 -3.36 -6.98
CA GLU A 139 18.51 -3.56 -5.72
C GLU A 139 17.20 -2.77 -5.66
N TYR A 140 16.26 -3.28 -4.86
CA TYR A 140 15.07 -2.53 -4.49
C TYR A 140 15.37 -1.63 -3.31
N VAL A 141 15.21 -0.33 -3.52
CA VAL A 141 15.39 0.69 -2.49
C VAL A 141 14.04 1.25 -2.04
N VAL A 142 13.98 1.69 -0.78
CA VAL A 142 12.86 2.43 -0.22
C VAL A 142 13.27 3.90 -0.14
N ALA A 143 12.69 4.72 -0.99
CA ALA A 143 12.88 6.16 -0.96
C ALA A 143 11.78 6.80 -0.10
N THR A 144 12.17 7.49 0.97
CA THR A 144 11.24 8.13 1.91
C THR A 144 11.32 9.64 1.75
N VAL A 145 10.24 10.25 1.27
CA VAL A 145 10.05 11.70 1.30
C VAL A 145 9.55 12.09 2.68
N ASP A 146 10.35 12.81 3.45
CA ASP A 146 9.93 13.42 4.71
C ASP A 146 9.48 14.86 4.45
N VAL A 147 8.17 15.08 4.57
CA VAL A 147 7.54 16.36 4.23
C VAL A 147 7.95 17.46 5.18
N LYS A 148 8.18 17.13 6.46
CA LYS A 148 8.56 18.14 7.45
C LYS A 148 9.99 18.60 7.24
N GLU A 149 10.88 17.65 6.95
CA GLU A 149 12.31 17.92 6.74
C GLU A 149 12.60 18.42 5.32
N GLN A 150 11.69 18.21 4.37
CA GLN A 150 11.90 18.48 2.94
C GLN A 150 13.13 17.73 2.42
N LYS A 151 13.19 16.44 2.77
CA LYS A 151 14.28 15.51 2.45
C LYS A 151 13.76 14.26 1.78
N LEU A 152 14.56 13.72 0.86
CA LEU A 152 14.41 12.40 0.29
C LEU A 152 15.51 11.50 0.83
N LYS A 153 15.14 10.53 1.67
CA LYS A 153 16.06 9.57 2.29
C LYS A 153 15.98 8.23 1.59
N LEU A 154 17.11 7.70 1.16
CA LEU A 154 17.18 6.43 0.46
C LEU A 154 17.63 5.31 1.39
N PHE A 155 16.86 4.23 1.46
CA PHE A 155 17.16 3.07 2.28
C PHE A 155 17.34 1.82 1.42
N LEU A 156 18.41 1.07 1.72
CA LEU A 156 18.56 -0.32 1.34
C LEU A 156 18.29 -1.16 2.60
N ASP A 157 17.22 -1.95 2.58
CA ASP A 157 16.67 -2.64 3.75
C ASP A 157 16.41 -1.72 4.96
N LYS A 158 17.35 -1.68 5.91
CA LYS A 158 17.28 -0.88 7.15
C LYS A 158 18.36 0.20 7.22
N THR A 159 19.25 0.24 6.25
CA THR A 159 20.40 1.15 6.22
C THR A 159 20.07 2.33 5.32
N GLN A 160 20.21 3.55 5.84
CA GLN A 160 20.17 4.74 5.01
C GLN A 160 21.47 4.81 4.22
N VAL A 161 21.38 4.86 2.91
CA VAL A 161 22.53 4.85 1.99
C VAL A 161 22.78 6.19 1.33
N GLU A 162 21.74 7.04 1.25
CA GLU A 162 21.85 8.35 0.59
C GLU A 162 20.75 9.30 1.10
N GLU A 163 20.98 10.61 0.96
CA GLU A 163 19.99 11.65 1.25
C GLU A 163 20.07 12.80 0.25
N PHE A 164 18.91 13.30 -0.16
CA PHE A 164 18.78 14.45 -1.05
C PHE A 164 17.87 15.51 -0.44
N ASP A 165 18.12 16.78 -0.79
CA ASP A 165 17.12 17.83 -0.60
C ASP A 165 15.95 17.59 -1.56
N TYR A 166 14.73 17.59 -1.02
CA TYR A 166 13.54 17.31 -1.81
C TYR A 166 12.34 18.09 -1.30
N GLN A 167 11.93 19.08 -2.08
CA GLN A 167 10.74 19.86 -1.77
C GLN A 167 9.52 19.25 -2.44
N LEU A 168 8.55 18.81 -1.63
CA LEU A 168 7.31 18.25 -2.15
C LEU A 168 6.45 19.40 -2.70
N ARG A 169 6.48 19.54 -4.03
CA ARG A 169 5.88 20.67 -4.76
C ARG A 169 4.39 20.68 -4.85
#